data_AF-A0A0Q4JYN6-F1
#
_entry.id   AF-A0A0Q4JYN6-F1
#
_cell.length_a   1.000
_cell.length_b   1.000
_cell.length_c   1.000
_cell.angle_alpha   90.00
_cell.angle_beta   90.00
_cell.angle_gamma   90.00
#
_symmetry.space_group_name_H-M   'P 1'
#
loop_
_entity.id
_entity.type
_entity.pdbx_description
1 polymer ?
#
loop_
_entity_poly.entity_id
_entity_poly.type
_entity_poly.pdbx_seq_one_letter_code
_entity_poly.pdbx_strand_id
1 'polypeptide(L)'
;MKAFNPISPAQAASLIEAAGISDPMTFLADNAIAGLVKGYARWTERLQPNGTREEIRDKRIAPDLWRRIVAEGKVADVCNGTVRLDGSTEFGGGPKYTIVGIRFDDVSLLQLVAEHGNRPRRKNELQRDRSGPAASEQLAAVKSPLEPERKARRSLIPSAEGVSLDAPSLTVKETQAVLRCGRTKVYDLLGAGKLVRQPNSVGTRITTVSVKAAAGVTD
;
A
#
# COMPACT_ATOMS: atom_id res chain seq x y z
N MET A 1 -4.62 -19.12 -14.45
CA MET A 1 -5.25 -17.80 -14.21
C MET A 1 -6.31 -17.99 -13.13
N LYS A 2 -6.28 -17.24 -12.02
CA LYS A 2 -7.33 -17.31 -10.99
C LYS A 2 -8.60 -16.66 -11.56
N ALA A 3 -9.73 -17.35 -11.49
CA ALA A 3 -10.99 -16.83 -12.00
C ALA A 3 -11.41 -15.60 -11.19
N PHE A 4 -11.78 -14.50 -11.87
CA PHE A 4 -12.33 -13.33 -11.22
C PHE A 4 -13.76 -13.66 -10.77
N ASN A 5 -14.00 -13.65 -9.46
CA ASN A 5 -15.31 -13.94 -8.89
C ASN A 5 -15.91 -12.63 -8.35
N PRO A 6 -16.77 -11.94 -9.13
CA PRO A 6 -17.24 -10.62 -8.76
C PRO A 6 -18.24 -10.68 -7.61
N ILE A 7 -17.97 -9.92 -6.57
CA ILE A 7 -18.93 -9.64 -5.48
C ILE A 7 -19.29 -8.15 -5.47
N SER A 8 -20.49 -7.84 -4.97
CA SER A 8 -20.92 -6.45 -4.81
C SER A 8 -20.16 -5.76 -3.66
N PRO A 9 -20.09 -4.42 -3.65
CA PRO A 9 -19.46 -3.67 -2.56
C PRO A 9 -20.12 -3.95 -1.21
N ALA A 10 -21.45 -4.09 -1.17
CA ALA A 10 -22.18 -4.45 0.05
C ALA A 10 -21.81 -5.85 0.56
N GLN A 11 -21.70 -6.84 -0.33
CA GLN A 11 -21.25 -8.19 0.04
C GLN A 11 -19.80 -8.18 0.55
N ALA A 12 -18.92 -7.46 -0.14
CA ALA A 12 -17.54 -7.28 0.28
C ALA A 12 -17.45 -6.64 1.67
N ALA A 13 -18.28 -5.63 1.93
CA ALA A 13 -18.34 -4.98 3.23
C ALA A 13 -18.78 -5.95 4.34
N SER A 14 -19.83 -6.74 4.12
CA SER A 14 -20.30 -7.74 5.09
C SER A 14 -19.23 -8.79 5.41
N LEU A 15 -18.42 -9.22 4.42
CA LEU A 15 -17.31 -10.14 4.65
C LEU A 15 -16.22 -9.54 5.55
N ILE A 16 -15.94 -8.25 5.39
CA ILE A 16 -14.95 -7.53 6.19
C ILE A 16 -15.47 -7.28 7.62
N GLU A 17 -16.74 -6.89 7.76
CA GLU A 17 -17.40 -6.71 9.06
C GLU A 17 -17.44 -8.01 9.85
N ALA A 18 -17.74 -9.13 9.19
CA ALA A 18 -17.71 -10.47 9.80
C ALA A 18 -16.34 -10.84 10.36
N ALA A 19 -15.27 -10.24 9.84
CA ALA A 19 -13.90 -10.40 10.37
C ALA A 19 -13.54 -9.41 11.48
N GLY A 20 -14.49 -8.58 11.92
CA GLY A 20 -14.33 -7.64 13.03
C GLY A 20 -13.59 -6.35 12.69
N ILE A 21 -13.59 -5.94 11.41
CA ILE A 21 -13.06 -4.65 10.96
C ILE A 21 -14.20 -3.62 10.96
N SER A 22 -14.01 -2.50 11.67
CA SER A 22 -15.07 -1.52 11.97
C SER A 22 -15.44 -0.57 10.83
N ASP A 23 -14.57 -0.42 9.82
CA ASP A 23 -14.83 0.43 8.64
C ASP A 23 -14.50 -0.35 7.35
N PRO A 24 -15.45 -1.13 6.83
CA PRO A 24 -15.20 -2.01 5.70
C PRO A 24 -14.93 -1.23 4.41
N MET A 25 -15.58 -0.08 4.21
CA MET A 25 -15.48 0.66 2.95
C MET A 25 -14.17 1.42 2.84
N THR A 26 -13.70 2.02 3.93
CA THR A 26 -12.35 2.61 3.98
C THR A 26 -11.29 1.53 3.84
N PHE A 27 -11.47 0.38 4.49
CA PHE A 27 -10.57 -0.77 4.32
C PHE A 27 -10.49 -1.23 2.86
N LEU A 28 -11.62 -1.33 2.15
CA LEU A 28 -11.63 -1.67 0.73
C LEU A 28 -10.90 -0.62 -0.12
N ALA A 29 -11.16 0.66 0.13
CA ALA A 29 -10.56 1.75 -0.63
C ALA A 29 -9.04 1.80 -0.45
N ASP A 30 -8.54 1.71 0.79
CA ASP A 30 -7.11 1.73 1.10
C ASP A 30 -6.37 0.55 0.46
N ASN A 31 -6.94 -0.65 0.53
CA ASN A 31 -6.36 -1.83 -0.09
C ASN A 31 -6.48 -1.82 -1.60
N ALA A 32 -7.48 -1.14 -2.18
CA ALA A 32 -7.58 -0.92 -3.61
C ALA A 32 -6.54 0.10 -4.10
N ILE A 33 -6.23 1.13 -3.32
CA ILE A 33 -5.12 2.08 -3.57
C ILE A 33 -3.77 1.36 -3.55
N ALA A 34 -3.56 0.47 -2.57
CA ALA A 34 -2.36 -0.36 -2.47
C ALA A 34 -2.28 -1.44 -3.57
N GLY A 35 -3.37 -1.65 -4.31
CA GLY A 35 -3.47 -2.66 -5.37
C GLY A 35 -3.59 -4.10 -4.87
N LEU A 36 -3.82 -4.29 -3.56
CA LEU A 36 -4.04 -5.58 -2.90
C LEU A 36 -5.44 -6.12 -3.21
N VAL A 37 -6.43 -5.23 -3.31
CA VAL A 37 -7.77 -5.56 -3.77
C VAL A 37 -7.98 -4.99 -5.17
N LYS A 38 -8.57 -5.79 -6.05
CA LYS A 38 -8.90 -5.37 -7.42
C LYS A 38 -10.37 -5.00 -7.50
N GLY A 39 -10.64 -3.71 -7.67
CA GLY A 39 -11.96 -3.20 -8.03
C GLY A 39 -12.14 -3.09 -9.54
N TYR A 40 -13.27 -3.54 -10.04
CA TYR A 40 -13.68 -3.46 -11.44
C TYR A 40 -14.95 -2.64 -11.55
N ALA A 41 -15.05 -1.83 -12.60
CA ALA A 41 -16.27 -1.12 -12.95
C ALA A 41 -16.90 -1.76 -14.16
N ARG A 42 -18.22 -1.89 -14.18
CA ARG A 42 -18.97 -2.24 -15.38
C ARG A 42 -18.86 -1.14 -16.43
N TRP A 43 -18.92 0.12 -15.99
CA TRP A 43 -18.83 1.28 -16.85
C TRP A 43 -18.12 2.43 -16.13
N THR A 44 -17.28 3.15 -16.86
CA THR A 44 -16.62 4.36 -16.39
C THR A 44 -16.68 5.39 -17.52
N GLU A 45 -17.37 6.50 -17.27
CA GLU A 45 -17.36 7.67 -18.12
C GLU A 45 -16.33 8.65 -17.58
N ARG A 46 -15.51 9.19 -18.48
CA ARG A 46 -14.57 10.29 -18.22
C ARG A 46 -14.96 11.46 -19.11
N LEU A 47 -15.38 12.56 -18.51
CA LEU A 47 -15.64 13.82 -19.20
C LEU A 47 -14.47 14.75 -18.97
N GLN A 48 -13.74 15.05 -20.04
CA GLN A 48 -12.63 16.00 -20.03
C GLN A 48 -13.16 17.45 -19.95
N PRO A 49 -12.35 18.40 -19.46
CA PRO A 49 -12.75 19.81 -19.40
C PRO A 49 -13.08 20.41 -20.76
N ASN A 50 -12.47 19.90 -21.84
CA ASN A 50 -12.77 20.31 -23.22
C ASN A 50 -14.10 19.74 -23.76
N GLY A 51 -14.90 19.06 -22.93
CA GLY A 51 -16.17 18.44 -23.30
C GLY A 51 -16.05 17.05 -23.91
N THR A 52 -14.83 16.55 -24.17
CA THR A 52 -14.63 15.21 -24.74
C THR A 52 -15.05 14.13 -23.74
N ARG A 53 -15.84 13.16 -24.21
CA ARG A 53 -16.27 12.01 -23.43
C ARG A 53 -15.52 10.76 -23.85
N GLU A 54 -15.00 10.05 -22.86
CA GLU A 54 -14.39 8.73 -23.02
C GLU A 54 -15.18 7.74 -22.16
N GLU A 55 -15.63 6.65 -22.77
CA GLU A 55 -16.31 5.56 -22.07
C GLU A 55 -15.42 4.32 -22.03
N ILE A 56 -15.31 3.72 -20.85
CA ILE A 56 -14.55 2.51 -20.59
C ILE A 56 -15.49 1.50 -19.96
N ARG A 57 -15.52 0.27 -20.49
CA ARG A 57 -16.38 -0.82 -19.99
C ARG A 57 -15.57 -1.98 -19.42
N ASP A 58 -16.16 -2.62 -18.41
CA ASP A 58 -15.66 -3.84 -17.75
C ASP A 58 -14.14 -3.83 -17.46
N LYS A 59 -13.65 -2.69 -16.98
CA LYS A 59 -12.22 -2.47 -16.74
C LYS A 59 -11.94 -2.29 -15.26
N ARG A 60 -10.70 -2.63 -14.88
CA ARG A 60 -10.19 -2.37 -13.53
C ARG A 60 -10.16 -0.87 -13.28
N ILE A 61 -10.65 -0.47 -12.10
CA ILE A 61 -10.54 0.89 -11.59
C ILE A 61 -9.07 1.13 -11.20
N ALA A 62 -8.46 2.16 -11.78
CA ALA A 62 -7.05 2.47 -11.54
C ALA A 62 -6.83 2.92 -10.08
N PRO A 63 -5.67 2.61 -9.47
CA PRO A 63 -5.34 3.05 -8.11
C PRO A 63 -5.44 4.57 -7.91
N ASP A 64 -5.08 5.37 -8.93
CA ASP A 64 -5.19 6.83 -8.87
C ASP A 64 -6.64 7.30 -8.75
N LEU A 65 -7.57 6.57 -9.39
CA LEU A 65 -8.99 6.88 -9.30
C LEU A 65 -9.53 6.54 -7.90
N TRP A 66 -9.06 5.46 -7.28
CA TRP A 66 -9.36 5.14 -5.88
C TRP A 66 -8.85 6.22 -4.91
N ARG A 67 -7.63 6.73 -5.11
CA ARG A 67 -7.12 7.84 -4.29
C ARG A 67 -8.03 9.06 -4.37
N ARG A 68 -8.55 9.35 -5.57
CA ARG A 68 -9.46 10.46 -5.79
C ARG A 68 -10.83 10.24 -5.13
N ILE A 69 -11.38 9.02 -5.19
CA ILE A 69 -12.60 8.65 -4.45
C ILE A 69 -12.45 8.92 -2.95
N VAL A 70 -11.30 8.54 -2.37
CA VAL A 70 -11.00 8.79 -0.95
C VAL A 70 -10.82 10.28 -0.68
N ALA A 71 -10.06 10.99 -1.51
CA ALA A 71 -9.79 12.42 -1.35
C ALA A 71 -11.05 13.30 -1.44
N GLU A 72 -12.01 12.92 -2.29
CA GLU A 72 -13.30 13.60 -2.42
C GLU A 72 -14.35 13.13 -1.40
N GLY A 73 -14.00 12.22 -0.48
CA GLY A 73 -14.92 11.70 0.54
C GLY A 73 -16.05 10.82 0.00
N LYS A 74 -15.89 10.27 -1.21
CA LYS A 74 -16.90 9.49 -1.94
C LYS A 74 -16.86 7.99 -1.65
N VAL A 75 -16.22 7.58 -0.56
CA VAL A 75 -16.06 6.17 -0.18
C VAL A 75 -17.40 5.52 0.14
N ALA A 76 -18.34 6.25 0.75
CA ALA A 76 -19.68 5.76 1.02
C ALA A 76 -20.45 5.41 -0.27
N ASP A 77 -20.28 6.22 -1.33
CA ASP A 77 -20.94 6.01 -2.63
C ASP A 77 -20.51 4.70 -3.30
N VAL A 78 -19.30 4.21 -2.99
CA VAL A 78 -18.80 2.91 -3.47
C VAL A 78 -19.72 1.78 -3.01
N CYS A 79 -20.31 1.86 -1.81
CA CYS A 79 -21.23 0.83 -1.30
C CYS A 79 -22.47 0.67 -2.20
N ASN A 80 -22.93 1.77 -2.79
CA ASN A 80 -24.05 1.80 -3.73
C ASN A 80 -23.66 1.34 -5.15
N GLY A 81 -22.39 1.00 -5.36
CA GLY A 81 -21.85 0.54 -6.64
C GLY A 81 -21.70 1.62 -7.71
N THR A 82 -21.95 2.89 -7.38
CA THR A 82 -21.84 4.03 -8.30
C THR A 82 -21.17 5.20 -7.62
N VAL A 83 -20.14 5.76 -8.24
CA VAL A 83 -19.39 6.93 -7.73
C VAL A 83 -19.32 8.01 -8.79
N ARG A 84 -19.53 9.26 -8.38
CA ARG A 84 -19.34 10.44 -9.21
C ARG A 84 -18.25 11.30 -8.61
N LEU A 85 -17.22 11.58 -9.40
CA LEU A 85 -16.10 12.44 -9.04
C LEU A 85 -16.19 13.70 -9.86
N ASP A 86 -16.24 14.84 -9.18
CA ASP A 86 -16.43 16.13 -9.83
C ASP A 86 -15.14 16.61 -10.49
N GLY A 87 -15.26 17.25 -11.64
CA GLY A 87 -14.10 17.85 -12.29
C GLY A 87 -13.55 19.01 -11.45
N SER A 88 -12.23 19.21 -11.48
CA SER A 88 -11.65 20.43 -10.88
C SER A 88 -11.92 21.62 -11.80
N THR A 89 -12.25 22.77 -11.20
CA THR A 89 -12.53 24.03 -11.89
C THR A 89 -11.30 24.92 -12.09
N GLU A 90 -10.13 24.50 -11.58
CA GLU A 90 -8.87 25.24 -11.76
C GLU A 90 -8.40 25.19 -13.22
N PHE A 91 -7.58 26.15 -13.65
CA PHE A 91 -7.11 26.27 -15.04
C PHE A 91 -6.51 24.96 -15.57
N GLY A 92 -7.19 24.35 -16.54
CA GLY A 92 -6.82 23.04 -17.12
C GLY A 92 -7.63 21.84 -16.61
N GLY A 93 -8.41 22.01 -15.54
CA GLY A 93 -9.47 21.14 -15.01
C GLY A 93 -9.19 19.63 -14.90
N GLY A 94 -9.36 19.07 -13.69
CA GLY A 94 -9.41 17.61 -13.55
C GLY A 94 -10.64 17.04 -14.27
N PRO A 95 -10.55 15.92 -15.01
CA PRO A 95 -11.72 15.34 -15.67
C PRO A 95 -12.77 14.90 -14.65
N LYS A 96 -14.04 15.01 -14.99
CA LYS A 96 -15.15 14.43 -14.23
C LYS A 96 -15.22 12.93 -14.52
N TYR A 97 -15.49 12.12 -13.50
CA TYR A 97 -15.68 10.68 -13.66
C TYR A 97 -17.02 10.21 -13.15
N THR A 98 -17.66 9.31 -13.88
CA THR A 98 -18.82 8.54 -13.43
C THR A 98 -18.45 7.06 -13.50
N ILE A 99 -18.39 6.38 -12.36
CA ILE A 99 -18.03 4.97 -12.23
C ILE A 99 -19.28 4.21 -11.81
N VAL A 100 -19.68 3.17 -12.55
CA VAL A 100 -20.92 2.42 -12.31
C VAL A 100 -20.65 0.92 -12.30
N GLY A 101 -21.35 0.22 -11.41
CA GLY A 101 -21.29 -1.22 -11.27
C GLY A 101 -19.94 -1.67 -10.71
N ILE A 102 -19.50 -1.03 -9.62
CA ILE A 102 -18.27 -1.39 -8.91
C ILE A 102 -18.42 -2.82 -8.35
N ARG A 103 -17.43 -3.66 -8.59
CA ARG A 103 -17.35 -5.06 -8.15
C ARG A 103 -15.95 -5.36 -7.65
N PHE A 104 -15.83 -6.23 -6.66
CA PHE A 104 -14.54 -6.67 -6.11
C PHE A 104 -14.29 -8.14 -6.40
N ASP A 105 -13.02 -8.53 -6.39
CA ASP A 105 -12.64 -9.93 -6.45
C ASP A 105 -12.75 -10.59 -5.07
N ASP A 106 -13.67 -11.53 -4.93
CA ASP A 106 -13.95 -12.25 -3.67
C ASP A 106 -12.71 -12.96 -3.13
N VAL A 107 -11.98 -13.66 -4.01
CA VAL A 107 -10.84 -14.49 -3.61
C VAL A 107 -9.71 -13.64 -3.04
N SER A 108 -9.40 -12.50 -3.67
CA SER A 108 -8.39 -11.57 -3.15
C SER A 108 -8.81 -10.96 -1.82
N LEU A 109 -10.12 -10.70 -1.66
CA LEU A 109 -10.66 -10.13 -0.43
C LEU A 109 -10.58 -11.12 0.74
N LEU A 110 -11.02 -12.36 0.54
CA LEU A 110 -10.96 -13.41 1.57
C LEU A 110 -9.53 -13.68 2.03
N GLN A 111 -8.56 -13.67 1.10
CA GLN A 111 -7.14 -13.82 1.44
C GLN A 111 -6.66 -12.67 2.33
N LEU A 112 -6.98 -11.43 1.96
CA LEU A 112 -6.60 -10.24 2.72
C LEU A 112 -7.25 -10.23 4.11
N VAL A 113 -8.53 -10.59 4.19
CA VAL A 113 -9.26 -10.68 5.46
C VAL A 113 -8.66 -11.75 6.37
N ALA A 114 -8.27 -12.92 5.83
CA ALA A 114 -7.60 -13.97 6.61
C ALA A 114 -6.22 -13.54 7.15
N GLU A 115 -5.48 -12.73 6.39
CA GLU A 115 -4.20 -12.16 6.83
C GLU A 115 -4.37 -11.10 7.94
N HIS A 116 -5.44 -10.30 7.87
CA HIS A 116 -5.75 -9.28 8.86
C HIS A 116 -6.43 -9.84 10.12
N GLY A 117 -7.27 -10.87 9.99
CA GLY A 117 -8.01 -11.51 11.08
C GLY A 117 -7.15 -12.33 12.04
N ASN A 118 -5.96 -12.79 11.61
CA ASN A 118 -5.03 -13.56 12.44
C ASN A 118 -4.06 -12.70 13.28
N ARG A 119 -4.17 -11.38 13.25
CA ARG A 119 -3.38 -10.53 14.16
C ARG A 119 -4.06 -10.50 15.53
N PRO A 120 -3.41 -10.97 16.61
CA PRO A 120 -3.97 -10.83 17.95
C PRO A 120 -4.18 -9.34 18.22
N ARG A 121 -5.44 -8.94 18.42
CA ARG A 121 -5.82 -7.59 18.85
C ARG A 121 -5.01 -7.26 20.10
N ARG A 122 -4.03 -6.36 20.00
CA ARG A 122 -3.44 -5.74 21.20
C ARG A 122 -4.56 -4.90 21.82
N LYS A 123 -5.03 -5.33 23.00
CA LYS A 123 -6.06 -4.69 23.83
C LYS A 123 -5.65 -3.32 24.39
N ASN A 124 -4.83 -2.53 23.69
CA ASN A 124 -4.27 -1.28 24.23
C ASN A 124 -4.62 -0.04 23.39
N GLU A 125 -5.83 0.05 22.85
CA GLU A 125 -6.29 1.28 22.18
C GLU A 125 -7.73 1.69 22.55
N LEU A 126 -8.14 1.35 23.76
CA LEU A 126 -9.31 1.93 24.43
C LEU A 126 -8.83 2.58 25.73
N GLN A 127 -8.24 3.77 25.61
CA GLN A 127 -8.18 4.85 26.62
C GLN A 127 -7.23 5.94 26.13
N ARG A 128 -7.71 6.80 25.23
CA ARG A 128 -7.35 8.22 25.28
C ARG A 128 -8.53 8.96 25.87
N ASP A 129 -8.74 8.71 27.16
CA ASP A 129 -9.52 9.62 27.97
C ASP A 129 -8.69 10.87 28.24
N ARG A 130 -9.37 12.00 28.07
CA ARG A 130 -8.98 13.30 28.56
C ARG A 130 -8.63 13.19 30.05
N SER A 131 -7.42 13.56 30.46
CA SER A 131 -7.10 14.24 31.73
C SER A 131 -5.59 14.47 31.84
N GLY A 132 -5.22 15.65 32.33
CA GLY A 132 -3.84 16.13 32.49
C GLY A 132 -3.03 15.49 33.63
N PRO A 133 -1.86 16.08 33.95
CA PRO A 133 -0.73 15.38 34.55
C PRO A 133 -0.73 15.43 36.09
N ALA A 134 -0.29 14.35 36.72
CA ALA A 134 0.23 14.36 38.08
C ALA A 134 1.31 13.29 38.25
N ALA A 135 2.35 13.66 38.99
CA ALA A 135 3.62 13.00 39.14
C ALA A 135 3.62 11.86 40.18
N SER A 136 4.81 11.23 40.28
CA SER A 136 5.30 10.33 41.34
C SER A 136 4.86 8.87 41.25
N GLU A 137 5.66 7.86 41.55
CA GLU A 137 7.10 7.62 41.68
C GLU A 137 7.24 6.10 41.95
N GLN A 138 8.46 5.57 41.82
CA GLN A 138 8.96 4.33 42.46
C GLN A 138 8.75 2.96 41.77
N LEU A 139 9.83 2.58 41.06
CA LEU A 139 10.62 1.34 41.19
C LEU A 139 10.17 0.30 42.25
N ALA A 140 10.10 -0.98 41.86
CA ALA A 140 11.06 -2.02 42.27
C ALA A 140 10.61 -3.46 41.92
N ALA A 141 11.51 -4.20 41.23
CA ALA A 141 11.91 -5.60 41.51
C ALA A 141 10.89 -6.74 41.22
N VAL A 142 11.23 -7.95 40.73
CA VAL A 142 12.49 -8.72 40.74
C VAL A 142 12.34 -10.02 39.87
N LYS A 143 13.47 -10.46 39.27
CA LYS A 143 13.91 -11.83 38.87
C LYS A 143 13.24 -12.63 37.72
N SER A 144 14.06 -12.85 36.67
CA SER A 144 14.17 -14.03 35.78
C SER A 144 14.55 -15.32 36.57
N PRO A 145 14.71 -16.56 36.01
CA PRO A 145 14.93 -16.97 34.61
C PRO A 145 14.30 -18.33 34.16
N LEU A 146 14.33 -18.64 32.87
CA LEU A 146 14.62 -19.97 32.28
C LEU A 146 14.53 -19.91 30.74
N GLU A 147 15.69 -19.91 30.08
CA GLU A 147 15.90 -20.34 28.68
C GLU A 147 15.77 -21.88 28.56
N PRO A 148 15.88 -22.54 27.37
CA PRO A 148 15.94 -22.08 25.97
C PRO A 148 14.97 -22.86 25.03
N GLU A 149 14.79 -22.41 23.78
CA GLU A 149 14.70 -23.31 22.60
C GLU A 149 14.82 -22.47 21.32
N ARG A 150 16.07 -22.28 20.87
CA ARG A 150 16.39 -21.78 19.53
C ARG A 150 16.00 -22.84 18.50
N LYS A 151 14.84 -22.70 17.86
CA LYS A 151 14.58 -23.37 16.57
C LYS A 151 15.02 -22.47 15.42
N ALA A 152 16.19 -22.82 14.88
CA ALA A 152 16.74 -22.30 13.65
C ALA A 152 15.71 -22.39 12.51
N ARG A 153 15.20 -21.23 12.05
CA ARG A 153 14.49 -21.14 10.78
C ARG A 153 15.44 -20.57 9.73
N ARG A 154 15.98 -21.50 8.94
CA ARG A 154 16.57 -21.33 7.61
C ARG A 154 16.21 -19.99 6.96
N SER A 155 17.20 -19.10 6.93
CA SER A 155 17.27 -18.01 5.97
C SER A 155 17.40 -18.62 4.57
N LEU A 156 16.29 -18.66 3.82
CA LEU A 156 16.33 -18.82 2.37
C LEU A 156 16.84 -17.50 1.78
N ILE A 157 18.15 -17.44 1.57
CA ILE A 157 18.81 -16.43 0.76
C ILE A 157 18.53 -16.80 -0.71
N PRO A 158 17.88 -15.95 -1.52
CA PRO A 158 17.96 -16.10 -2.96
C PRO A 158 19.36 -15.68 -3.42
N SER A 159 20.04 -16.59 -4.12
CA SER A 159 21.36 -16.42 -4.71
C SER A 159 21.52 -15.10 -5.45
N ALA A 160 22.67 -14.48 -5.21
CA ALA A 160 23.20 -13.33 -5.93
C ALA A 160 23.79 -13.79 -7.27
N GLU A 161 23.00 -13.78 -8.34
CA GLU A 161 23.52 -13.87 -9.71
C GLU A 161 22.71 -12.96 -10.62
N GLY A 162 23.38 -11.97 -11.22
CA GLY A 162 22.85 -11.27 -12.40
C GLY A 162 22.60 -9.76 -12.31
N VAL A 163 23.20 -9.01 -11.37
CA VAL A 163 23.18 -7.53 -11.47
C VAL A 163 24.45 -7.06 -12.17
N SER A 164 24.35 -6.78 -13.47
CA SER A 164 25.42 -6.10 -14.21
C SER A 164 25.54 -4.66 -13.71
N LEU A 165 26.74 -4.29 -13.25
CA LEU A 165 27.07 -2.97 -12.72
C LEU A 165 27.39 -1.94 -13.84
N ASP A 166 27.08 -2.27 -15.09
CA ASP A 166 27.34 -1.42 -16.27
C ASP A 166 26.23 -0.39 -16.53
N ALA A 167 25.09 -0.49 -15.82
CA ALA A 167 24.02 0.48 -15.91
C ALA A 167 24.37 1.76 -15.11
N PRO A 168 24.06 2.97 -15.63
CA PRO A 168 24.34 4.24 -14.94
C PRO A 168 23.51 4.42 -13.67
N SER A 169 22.43 3.66 -13.51
CA SER A 169 21.61 3.64 -12.30
C SER A 169 20.95 2.29 -12.05
N LEU A 170 20.76 2.00 -10.78
CA LEU A 170 20.17 0.78 -10.27
C LEU A 170 18.80 1.07 -9.65
N THR A 171 17.89 0.11 -9.75
CA THR A 171 16.65 0.11 -8.99
C THR A 171 16.93 -0.19 -7.52
N VAL A 172 15.93 0.07 -6.66
CA VAL A 172 16.00 -0.28 -5.23
C VAL A 172 16.27 -1.78 -5.05
N LYS A 173 15.66 -2.65 -5.87
CA LYS A 173 15.82 -4.11 -5.76
C LYS A 173 17.25 -4.57 -6.12
N GLU A 174 17.84 -3.98 -7.16
CA GLU A 174 19.24 -4.23 -7.52
C GLU A 174 20.20 -3.69 -6.45
N THR A 175 19.90 -2.51 -5.90
CA THR A 175 20.67 -1.92 -4.79
C THR A 175 20.63 -2.80 -3.54
N GLN A 176 19.49 -3.42 -3.23
CA GLN A 176 19.36 -4.40 -2.14
C GLN A 176 20.23 -5.64 -2.37
N ALA A 177 20.32 -6.11 -3.62
CA ALA A 177 21.15 -7.24 -3.98
C ALA A 177 22.64 -6.93 -3.84
N VAL A 178 23.08 -5.74 -4.27
CA VAL A 178 24.48 -5.29 -4.19
C VAL A 178 24.90 -5.03 -2.74
N LEU A 179 24.10 -4.29 -1.98
CA LEU A 179 24.41 -3.92 -0.59
C LEU A 179 24.04 -5.00 0.44
N ARG A 180 23.48 -6.14 -0.01
CA ARG A 180 22.96 -7.24 0.82
C ARG A 180 22.13 -6.75 2.01
N CYS A 181 21.29 -5.74 1.78
CA CYS A 181 20.51 -5.10 2.83
C CYS A 181 19.02 -5.03 2.50
N GLY A 182 18.20 -4.93 3.55
CA GLY A 182 16.75 -4.81 3.42
C GLY A 182 16.33 -3.47 2.81
N ARG A 183 15.15 -3.44 2.19
CA ARG A 183 14.57 -2.26 1.52
C ARG A 183 14.56 -1.02 2.42
N THR A 184 14.19 -1.18 3.69
CA THR A 184 14.17 -0.09 4.68
C THR A 184 15.54 0.57 4.82
N LYS A 185 16.60 -0.25 4.94
CA LYS A 185 17.98 0.23 5.07
C LYS A 185 18.46 0.96 3.82
N VAL A 186 17.97 0.60 2.63
CA VAL A 186 18.23 1.37 1.39
C VAL A 186 17.59 2.76 1.45
N TYR A 187 16.35 2.88 1.94
CA TYR A 187 15.71 4.19 2.11
C TYR A 187 16.35 5.03 3.22
N ASP A 188 16.82 4.40 4.30
CA ASP A 188 17.57 5.09 5.36
C ASP A 188 18.89 5.67 4.80
N LEU A 189 19.59 4.92 3.95
CA LEU A 189 20.81 5.40 3.27
C LEU A 189 20.54 6.51 2.25
N LEU A 190 19.39 6.47 1.57
CA LEU A 190 18.92 7.58 0.72
C LEU A 190 18.59 8.83 1.56
N GLY A 191 17.94 8.66 2.71
CA GLY A 191 17.62 9.75 3.64
C GLY A 191 18.86 10.37 4.29
N ALA A 192 19.87 9.55 4.56
CA ALA A 192 21.16 9.97 5.09
C ALA A 192 22.13 10.55 4.03
N GLY A 193 21.70 10.65 2.76
CA GLY A 193 22.53 11.17 1.66
C GLY A 193 23.69 10.26 1.23
N LYS A 194 23.77 9.02 1.75
CA LYS A 194 24.82 8.04 1.40
C LYS A 194 24.54 7.35 0.07
N LEU A 195 23.29 7.34 -0.37
CA LEU A 195 22.88 6.93 -1.71
C LEU A 195 22.27 8.13 -2.42
N VAL A 196 22.62 8.32 -3.69
CA VAL A 196 22.17 9.48 -4.47
C VAL A 196 21.15 9.01 -5.50
N ARG A 197 19.96 9.64 -5.47
CA ARG A 197 18.91 9.41 -6.48
C ARG A 197 19.34 9.99 -7.82
N GLN A 198 19.05 9.28 -8.90
CA GLN A 198 19.24 9.84 -10.23
C GLN A 198 18.15 10.91 -10.48
N PRO A 199 18.51 12.14 -10.85
CA PRO A 199 17.54 13.15 -11.23
C PRO A 199 16.83 12.76 -12.53
N ASN A 200 15.54 13.12 -12.65
CA ASN A 200 14.71 12.92 -13.84
C ASN A 200 14.46 11.45 -14.24
N SER A 201 14.62 10.49 -13.32
CA SER A 201 14.24 9.10 -13.59
C SER A 201 12.76 8.82 -13.26
N VAL A 202 12.08 8.07 -14.12
CA VAL A 202 10.77 7.49 -13.81
C VAL A 202 10.96 6.43 -12.72
N GLY A 203 10.58 6.76 -11.47
CA GLY A 203 10.74 5.91 -10.29
C GLY A 203 12.00 6.20 -9.46
N THR A 204 12.19 5.46 -8.36
CA THR A 204 13.38 5.59 -7.50
C THR A 204 14.55 4.83 -8.10
N ARG A 205 15.38 5.52 -8.89
CA ARG A 205 16.67 5.01 -9.36
C ARG A 205 17.81 5.62 -8.54
N ILE A 206 18.80 4.79 -8.23
CA ILE A 206 19.95 5.12 -7.39
C ILE A 206 21.20 5.06 -8.28
N THR A 207 22.04 6.08 -8.22
CA THR A 207 23.25 6.14 -9.05
C THR A 207 24.24 5.03 -8.65
N THR A 208 24.75 4.31 -9.64
CA THR A 208 25.67 3.18 -9.40
C THR A 208 26.94 3.62 -8.67
N VAL A 209 27.41 4.85 -8.90
CA VAL A 209 28.55 5.45 -8.18
C VAL A 209 28.31 5.52 -6.67
N SER A 210 27.13 5.98 -6.25
CA SER A 210 26.79 6.04 -4.82
C SER A 210 26.61 4.65 -4.21
N VAL A 211 26.11 3.68 -4.98
CA VAL A 211 25.97 2.28 -4.52
C VAL A 211 27.34 1.62 -4.37
N LYS A 212 28.27 1.81 -5.32
CA LYS A 212 29.65 1.30 -5.24
C LYS A 212 30.40 1.90 -4.04
N ALA A 213 30.29 3.21 -3.84
CA ALA A 213 30.85 3.89 -2.67
C ALA A 213 30.28 3.35 -1.34
N ALA A 214 28.97 3.12 -1.27
CA ALA A 214 28.32 2.55 -0.09
C ALA A 214 28.64 1.06 0.13
N ALA A 215 28.97 0.32 -0.94
CA ALA A 215 29.40 -1.08 -0.88
C ALA A 215 30.88 -1.24 -0.52
N GLY A 216 31.65 -0.15 -0.45
CA GLY A 216 33.10 -0.20 -0.28
C GLY A 216 33.85 -0.77 -1.48
N VAL A 217 33.21 -0.80 -2.65
CA VAL A 217 33.80 -1.27 -3.91
C VAL A 217 34.36 -0.03 -4.61
N THR A 218 35.63 0.26 -4.33
CA THR A 218 36.43 1.21 -5.11
C THR A 218 36.98 0.45 -6.32
N ASP A 219 36.93 1.06 -7.50
CA ASP A 219 37.71 0.57 -8.66
C ASP A 219 39.21 0.73 -8.37
#